data_AF-A0A8D5FVS9-F1
#
_entry.id   AF-A0A8D5FVS9-F1
#
_cell.length_a   1.000
_cell.length_b   1.000
_cell.length_c   1.000
_cell.angle_alpha   90.00
_cell.angle_beta   90.00
_cell.angle_gamma   90.00
#
_symmetry.space_group_name_H-M   'P 1'
#
loop_
_entity.id
_entity.type
_entity.pdbx_description
1 polymer ?
#
loop_
_entity_poly.entity_id
_entity_poly.type
_entity_poly.pdbx_seq_one_letter_code
_entity_poly.pdbx_strand_id
1 'polypeptide(L)'
;MKTTVQRRYWNHINGWLLVLPAVFMISLFTHYPIVSNIFHSLFSMGTATRPEVFIGLDNYRYLLDDDIFWKVLKNNVVYSMCTVPFSISIALGMALLVNRNIRGRSFVRMSFFTPTVLPMIAVANIWLFFYTPEYGLFDQVFSLFGGRAITGLVIRIVHFSVLSSW
;
A
#
# COMPACT_ATOMS: atom_id res chain seq x y z
N MET A 1 0.03 -42.98 34.97
CA MET A 1 -1.21 -42.17 35.04
C MET A 1 -0.81 -40.71 35.34
N LYS A 2 -0.52 -39.89 34.31
CA LYS A 2 -0.07 -38.49 34.52
C LYS A 2 -1.31 -37.65 34.88
N THR A 3 -1.30 -37.03 36.06
CA THR A 3 -2.39 -36.18 36.55
C THR A 3 -2.70 -35.07 35.53
N THR A 4 -3.99 -34.80 35.32
CA THR A 4 -4.52 -33.86 34.31
C THR A 4 -3.88 -32.47 34.38
N VAL A 5 -3.39 -32.06 35.56
CA VAL A 5 -2.67 -30.81 35.81
C VAL A 5 -1.29 -30.78 35.14
N GLN A 6 -0.51 -31.86 35.21
CA GLN A 6 0.85 -31.90 34.66
C GLN A 6 0.82 -31.85 33.12
N ARG A 7 -0.17 -32.49 32.49
CA ARG A 7 -0.37 -32.45 31.03
C ARG A 7 -0.69 -31.03 30.52
N ARG A 8 -1.36 -30.20 31.33
CA ARG A 8 -1.70 -28.82 30.99
C ARG A 8 -0.46 -27.92 30.95
N TYR A 9 0.47 -28.07 31.90
CA TYR A 9 1.73 -27.30 31.94
C TYR A 9 2.65 -27.61 30.75
N TRP A 10 2.84 -28.89 30.41
CA TRP A 10 3.62 -29.30 29.23
C TRP A 10 3.02 -28.79 27.91
N ASN A 11 1.69 -28.71 27.81
CA ASN A 11 1.03 -28.16 26.63
C ASN A 11 1.27 -26.65 26.49
N HIS A 12 1.33 -25.89 27.59
CA HIS A 12 1.65 -24.46 27.54
C HIS A 12 3.10 -24.21 27.13
N ILE A 13 4.06 -24.95 27.68
CA ILE A 13 5.48 -24.84 27.31
C ILE A 13 5.70 -25.18 25.84
N ASN A 14 5.11 -26.28 25.36
CA ASN A 14 5.20 -26.66 23.95
C ASN A 14 4.56 -25.61 23.03
N GLY A 15 3.44 -24.99 23.46
CA GLY A 15 2.82 -23.88 22.73
C GLY A 15 3.74 -22.67 22.60
N TRP A 16 4.39 -22.25 23.68
CA TRP A 16 5.34 -21.14 23.65
C TRP A 16 6.58 -21.45 22.80
N LEU A 17 7.12 -22.68 22.87
CA LEU A 17 8.26 -23.11 22.04
C LEU A 17 7.96 -23.07 20.54
N LEU A 18 6.74 -23.41 20.12
CA LEU A 18 6.32 -23.34 18.71
C LEU A 18 6.16 -21.90 18.23
N VAL A 19 5.75 -20.98 19.11
CA VAL A 19 5.57 -19.56 18.81
C VAL A 19 6.89 -18.78 18.86
N LEU A 20 7.86 -19.25 19.66
CA LEU A 20 9.16 -18.61 19.88
C LEU A 20 9.89 -18.24 18.56
N PRO A 21 10.07 -19.13 17.56
CA PRO A 21 10.77 -18.76 16.32
C PRO A 21 10.03 -17.68 15.53
N ALA A 22 8.69 -17.70 15.51
CA ALA A 22 7.90 -16.66 14.85
C ALA A 22 8.04 -15.32 15.57
N VAL A 23 7.92 -15.30 16.90
CA VAL A 23 8.11 -14.08 17.71
C VAL A 23 9.51 -13.54 17.57
N PHE A 24 10.52 -14.40 17.57
CA PHE A 24 11.91 -14.01 17.37
C PHE A 24 12.10 -13.31 16.01
N MET A 25 11.62 -13.93 14.92
CA MET A 25 11.71 -13.35 13.57
C MET A 25 10.96 -12.02 13.46
N ILE A 26 9.71 -11.95 13.96
CA ILE A 26 8.90 -10.73 13.94
C ILE A 26 9.55 -9.62 14.80
N SER A 27 10.12 -9.98 15.94
CA SER A 27 10.79 -9.01 16.81
C SER A 27 12.06 -8.46 16.15
N LEU A 28 12.87 -9.34 15.57
CA LEU A 28 14.15 -8.97 14.97
C LEU A 28 14.01 -8.21 13.65
N PHE A 29 13.08 -8.60 12.79
CA PHE A 29 12.96 -8.04 11.43
C PHE A 29 11.83 -7.01 11.27
N THR A 30 10.92 -6.89 12.24
CA THR A 30 9.83 -5.90 12.17
C THR A 30 9.93 -4.91 13.33
N HIS A 31 9.98 -5.38 14.58
CA HIS A 31 9.92 -4.47 15.72
C HIS A 31 11.23 -3.72 15.95
N TYR A 32 12.37 -4.42 15.85
CA TYR A 32 13.69 -3.80 15.97
C TYR A 32 13.90 -2.63 15.00
N PRO A 33 13.67 -2.76 13.67
CA PRO A 33 13.85 -1.62 12.76
C PRO A 33 12.83 -0.50 13.02
N ILE A 34 11.61 -0.79 13.50
CA ILE A 34 10.64 0.25 13.89
C ILE A 34 11.19 1.07 15.06
N VAL A 35 11.63 0.41 16.13
CA VAL A 35 12.18 1.10 17.30
C VAL A 35 13.46 1.86 16.94
N SER A 36 14.33 1.26 16.14
CA SER A 36 15.54 1.91 15.64
C SER A 36 15.21 3.15 14.82
N ASN A 37 14.23 3.11 13.90
CA ASN A 37 13.81 4.27 13.14
C ASN A 37 13.22 5.39 14.02
N ILE A 38 12.45 5.04 15.05
CA ILE A 38 11.93 6.02 16.03
C ILE A 38 13.07 6.64 16.85
N PHE A 39 14.11 5.86 17.18
CA PHE A 39 15.28 6.40 17.85
C PHE A 39 16.07 7.33 16.91
N HIS A 40 16.34 6.91 15.67
CA HIS A 40 17.06 7.71 14.68
C HIS A 40 16.30 8.96 14.24
N SER A 41 14.96 8.99 14.31
CA SER A 41 14.19 10.20 14.00
C SER A 41 14.44 11.36 14.97
N LEU A 42 15.05 11.10 16.13
CA LEU A 42 15.48 12.11 17.09
C LEU A 42 16.87 12.72 16.77
N PHE A 43 17.53 12.20 15.74
CA PHE A 43 18.85 12.66 15.31
C PHE A 43 18.74 13.43 13.99
N SER A 44 19.70 14.32 13.76
CA SER A 44 19.82 15.04 12.48
C SER A 44 20.17 14.05 11.37
N MET A 45 19.70 14.32 10.16
CA MET A 45 20.09 13.54 8.98
C MET A 45 21.62 13.59 8.78
N GLY A 46 22.31 12.54 9.22
CA GLY A 46 23.75 12.39 9.04
C GLY A 46 24.09 12.26 7.56
N THR A 47 25.16 12.91 7.14
CA THR A 47 25.75 12.77 5.80
C THR A 47 27.16 12.22 5.95
N ALA A 48 27.77 11.69 4.88
CA ALA A 48 29.16 11.23 4.91
C ALA A 48 30.17 12.28 5.45
N THR A 49 29.84 13.57 5.34
CA THR A 49 30.64 14.70 5.81
C THR A 49 30.18 15.30 7.14
N ARG A 50 29.00 14.95 7.64
CA ARG A 50 28.42 15.51 8.88
C ARG A 50 27.82 14.39 9.72
N PRO A 51 28.41 14.06 10.89
CA PRO A 51 27.89 12.99 11.74
C PRO A 51 26.48 13.31 12.23
N GLU A 52 25.71 12.26 12.53
CA GLU A 52 24.40 12.40 13.16
C GLU A 52 24.54 13.01 14.56
N VAL A 53 23.72 14.01 14.86
CA VAL A 53 23.69 14.70 16.15
C VAL A 53 22.29 14.58 16.73
N PHE A 54 22.18 14.35 18.04
CA PHE A 54 20.88 14.31 18.71
C PHE A 54 20.25 15.71 18.73
N ILE A 55 19.10 15.86 18.08
CA ILE A 55 18.35 17.12 17.97
C ILE A 55 16.94 17.02 18.58
N GLY A 56 16.64 15.91 19.28
CA GLY A 56 15.36 15.70 19.93
C GLY A 56 14.19 15.73 18.95
N LEU A 57 13.25 16.66 19.14
CA LEU A 57 12.02 16.74 18.33
C LEU A 57 12.08 17.78 17.21
N ASP A 58 13.25 18.34 16.91
CA ASP A 58 13.34 19.43 15.92
C ASP A 58 12.97 18.99 14.50
N ASN A 59 13.24 17.74 14.12
CA ASN A 59 12.74 17.17 12.85
C ASN A 59 11.20 17.23 12.75
N TYR A 60 10.50 17.00 13.86
CA TYR A 60 9.03 17.05 13.89
C TYR A 60 8.51 18.48 13.83
N ARG A 61 9.18 19.44 14.48
CA ARG A 61 8.83 20.86 14.37
C ARG A 61 8.97 21.34 12.93
N TYR A 62 10.09 21.03 12.29
CA TYR A 62 10.33 21.33 10.88
C TYR A 62 9.23 20.75 9.97
N LEU A 63 8.83 19.49 10.20
CA LEU A 63 7.75 18.87 9.43
C LEU A 63 6.38 19.54 9.65
N LEU A 64 6.09 20.00 10.86
CA LEU A 64 4.80 20.64 11.17
C LEU A 64 4.68 22.04 10.58
N ASP A 65 5.79 22.74 10.40
CA ASP A 65 5.86 24.07 9.76
C ASP A 65 5.94 23.99 8.22
N ASP A 66 6.06 22.79 7.65
CA ASP A 66 6.15 22.58 6.20
C ASP A 66 4.76 22.43 5.54
N ASP A 67 4.39 23.41 4.72
CA ASP A 67 3.13 23.39 3.96
C ASP A 67 3.04 22.20 2.98
N ILE A 68 4.17 21.73 2.45
CA ILE A 68 4.22 20.58 1.53
C ILE A 68 3.84 19.31 2.29
N PHE A 69 4.31 19.16 3.54
CA PHE A 69 3.96 18.02 4.40
C PHE A 69 2.44 17.92 4.59
N TRP A 70 1.77 19.03 4.93
CA TRP A 70 0.32 19.05 5.10
C TRP A 70 -0.45 18.78 3.80
N LYS A 71 0.04 19.29 2.67
CA LYS A 71 -0.54 19.02 1.36
C LYS A 71 -0.46 17.54 1.00
N VAL A 72 0.71 16.91 1.17
CA VAL A 72 0.92 15.49 0.90
C VAL A 72 0.12 14.61 1.86
N LEU A 73 0.08 14.97 3.15
CA LEU A 73 -0.70 14.25 4.16
C LEU A 73 -2.19 14.26 3.82
N LYS A 74 -2.74 15.44 3.48
CA LYS A 74 -4.15 15.57 3.07
C LYS A 74 -4.45 14.76 1.81
N ASN A 75 -3.57 14.82 0.81
CA ASN A 75 -3.73 14.03 -0.41
C ASN A 75 -3.73 12.53 -0.13
N ASN A 76 -2.86 12.05 0.76
CA ASN A 76 -2.79 10.64 1.14
C ASN A 76 -4.05 10.19 1.91
N VAL A 77 -4.54 11.03 2.83
CA VAL A 77 -5.78 10.78 3.58
C VAL A 77 -6.99 10.74 2.63
N VAL A 78 -7.13 11.72 1.73
CA VAL A 78 -8.22 11.73 0.75
C VAL A 78 -8.13 10.51 -0.17
N TYR A 79 -6.93 10.19 -0.66
CA TYR A 79 -6.71 9.02 -1.49
C TYR A 79 -7.10 7.72 -0.78
N SER A 80 -6.64 7.49 0.45
CA SER A 80 -6.98 6.28 1.22
C SER A 80 -8.47 6.22 1.57
N MET A 81 -9.08 7.33 1.98
CA MET A 81 -10.52 7.41 2.27
C MET A 81 -11.40 7.15 1.04
N CYS A 82 -10.94 7.44 -0.17
CA CYS A 82 -11.67 7.07 -1.38
C CYS A 82 -11.39 5.63 -1.82
N THR A 83 -10.12 5.23 -1.88
CA THR A 83 -9.72 3.94 -2.44
C THR A 83 -10.06 2.74 -1.55
N VAL A 84 -9.94 2.87 -0.23
CA VAL A 84 -10.21 1.75 0.68
C VAL A 84 -11.70 1.38 0.70
N PRO A 85 -12.66 2.30 0.93
CA PRO A 85 -14.07 1.94 0.90
C PRO A 85 -14.54 1.48 -0.48
N PHE A 86 -14.03 2.11 -1.55
CA PHE A 86 -14.37 1.73 -2.93
C PHE A 86 -13.90 0.31 -3.25
N SER A 87 -12.65 -0.03 -2.92
CA SER A 87 -12.11 -1.38 -3.14
C SER A 87 -12.84 -2.43 -2.31
N ILE A 88 -13.16 -2.16 -1.03
CA ILE A 88 -13.95 -3.05 -0.18
C ILE A 88 -15.36 -3.24 -0.74
N SER A 89 -16.00 -2.16 -1.20
CA SER A 89 -17.36 -2.22 -1.77
C SER A 89 -17.42 -3.08 -3.02
N ILE A 90 -16.44 -2.93 -3.92
CA ILE A 90 -16.32 -3.78 -5.11
C ILE A 90 -16.03 -5.22 -4.72
N ALA A 91 -15.06 -5.46 -3.83
CA ALA A 91 -14.72 -6.81 -3.39
C ALA A 91 -15.93 -7.52 -2.76
N LEU A 92 -16.71 -6.83 -1.94
CA LEU A 92 -17.92 -7.34 -1.33
C LEU A 92 -19.02 -7.60 -2.37
N GLY A 93 -19.24 -6.66 -3.30
CA GLY A 93 -20.20 -6.84 -4.39
C GLY A 93 -19.87 -8.07 -5.24
N MET A 94 -18.60 -8.24 -5.58
CA MET A 94 -18.10 -9.39 -6.33
C MET A 94 -18.23 -10.69 -5.54
N ALA A 95 -17.93 -10.68 -4.24
CA ALA A 95 -18.12 -11.83 -3.36
C ALA A 95 -19.59 -12.27 -3.31
N LEU A 96 -20.53 -11.33 -3.20
CA LEU A 96 -21.96 -11.61 -3.20
C LEU A 96 -22.45 -12.17 -4.54
N LEU A 97 -21.96 -11.65 -5.66
CA LEU A 97 -22.28 -12.15 -7.00
C LEU A 97 -21.82 -13.60 -7.20
N VAL A 98 -20.59 -13.93 -6.76
CA VAL A 98 -20.01 -15.28 -6.86
C VAL A 98 -20.57 -16.25 -5.82
N ASN A 99 -21.22 -15.75 -4.77
CA ASN A 99 -21.86 -16.59 -3.76
C ASN A 99 -23.16 -17.22 -4.27
N ARG A 100 -23.84 -16.61 -5.23
CA ARG A 100 -25.03 -17.21 -5.88
C ARG A 100 -24.62 -18.42 -6.74
N ASN A 101 -25.54 -19.36 -6.92
CA ASN A 101 -25.33 -20.57 -7.74
C ASN A 101 -25.32 -20.22 -9.24
N ILE A 102 -24.26 -19.55 -9.69
CA ILE A 102 -24.06 -19.14 -11.08
C ILE A 102 -23.41 -20.27 -11.89
N ARG A 103 -23.91 -20.52 -13.10
CA ARG A 103 -23.22 -21.36 -14.09
C ARG A 103 -21.90 -20.67 -14.47
N GLY A 104 -20.78 -21.39 -14.37
CA GLY A 104 -19.44 -20.84 -14.66
C GLY A 104 -18.70 -20.21 -13.48
N ARG A 105 -19.11 -20.47 -12.23
CA ARG A 105 -18.50 -19.94 -10.99
C ARG A 105 -16.96 -20.02 -10.94
N SER A 106 -16.38 -21.10 -11.48
CA SER A 106 -14.92 -21.30 -11.50
C SER A 106 -14.21 -20.25 -12.37
N PHE A 107 -14.75 -19.97 -13.56
CA PHE A 107 -14.18 -18.98 -14.48
C PHE A 107 -14.25 -17.56 -13.89
N VAL A 108 -15.41 -17.19 -13.34
CA VAL A 108 -15.62 -15.89 -12.68
C VAL A 108 -14.66 -15.71 -11.50
N ARG A 109 -14.48 -16.75 -10.66
CA ARG A 109 -13.50 -16.73 -9.58
C ARG A 109 -12.08 -16.53 -10.13
N MET A 110 -11.69 -17.26 -11.17
CA MET A 110 -10.38 -17.16 -11.77
C MET A 110 -10.10 -15.73 -12.28
N SER A 111 -11.04 -15.11 -12.99
CA SER A 111 -10.89 -13.74 -13.51
C SER A 111 -10.59 -12.70 -12.42
N PHE A 112 -11.14 -12.86 -11.21
CA PHE A 112 -10.92 -11.91 -10.11
C PHE A 112 -9.62 -12.17 -9.33
N PHE A 113 -9.13 -13.42 -9.34
CA PHE A 113 -7.85 -13.78 -8.70
C PHE A 113 -6.65 -13.57 -9.61
N THR A 114 -6.79 -13.70 -10.93
CA THR A 114 -5.69 -13.46 -11.88
C THR A 114 -4.97 -12.12 -11.66
N PRO A 115 -5.66 -10.96 -11.53
CA PRO A 115 -4.97 -9.69 -11.36
C PRO A 115 -4.18 -9.58 -10.04
N THR A 116 -4.53 -10.34 -8.99
CA THR A 116 -3.80 -10.28 -7.70
C THR A 116 -2.43 -10.95 -7.75
N VAL A 117 -2.17 -11.76 -8.78
CA VAL A 117 -0.88 -12.43 -9.00
C VAL A 117 0.05 -11.57 -9.86
N LEU A 118 -0.47 -10.53 -10.51
CA LEU A 118 0.35 -9.64 -11.33
C LEU A 118 1.29 -8.81 -10.44
N PRO A 119 2.59 -8.74 -10.76
CA PRO A 119 3.49 -7.87 -10.04
C PRO A 119 3.09 -6.42 -10.29
N MET A 120 3.21 -5.58 -9.25
CA MET A 120 2.80 -4.17 -9.31
C MET A 120 3.45 -3.42 -10.49
N ILE A 121 4.68 -3.77 -10.84
CA ILE A 121 5.40 -3.17 -11.98
C ILE A 121 4.74 -3.47 -13.33
N ALA A 122 4.18 -4.67 -13.51
CA ALA A 122 3.45 -5.02 -14.73
C ALA A 122 2.13 -4.26 -14.81
N VAL A 123 1.42 -4.15 -13.69
CA VAL A 123 0.19 -3.35 -13.58
C VAL A 123 0.48 -1.88 -13.92
N ALA A 124 1.57 -1.32 -13.40
CA ALA A 124 1.99 0.04 -13.71
C ALA A 124 2.27 0.24 -15.21
N ASN A 125 2.95 -0.71 -15.86
CA ASN A 125 3.21 -0.64 -17.31
C ASN A 125 1.95 -0.71 -18.15
N ILE A 126 0.97 -1.55 -17.77
CA ILE A 126 -0.34 -1.62 -18.44
C ILE A 126 -1.06 -0.27 -18.34
N TRP A 127 -1.09 0.32 -17.15
CA TRP A 127 -1.68 1.65 -16.97
C TRP A 127 -0.93 2.73 -17.73
N LEU A 128 0.41 2.69 -17.74
CA LEU A 128 1.22 3.63 -18.52
C LEU A 128 0.86 3.53 -20.00
N PHE A 129 0.76 2.31 -20.55
CA PHE A 129 0.31 2.09 -21.92
C PHE A 129 -1.10 2.64 -22.18
N PHE A 130 -2.05 2.43 -21.25
CA PHE A 130 -3.40 2.98 -21.39
C PHE A 130 -3.42 4.51 -21.41
N TYR A 131 -2.53 5.13 -20.62
CA TYR A 131 -2.34 6.57 -20.56
C TYR A 131 -1.29 7.10 -21.54
N THR A 132 -0.78 6.31 -22.50
CA THR A 132 0.13 6.85 -23.51
C THR A 132 -0.64 7.77 -24.46
N PRO A 133 -0.21 9.02 -24.68
CA PRO A 133 -0.85 9.90 -25.64
C PRO A 133 -0.84 9.33 -27.06
N GLU A 134 -1.88 9.65 -27.84
CA GLU A 134 -2.01 9.36 -29.29
C GLU A 134 -2.26 7.88 -29.65
N TYR A 135 -1.60 6.94 -28.97
CA TYR A 135 -1.71 5.51 -29.28
C TYR A 135 -2.12 4.65 -28.07
N GLY A 136 -2.34 5.25 -26.90
CA GLY A 136 -2.86 4.53 -25.74
C GLY A 136 -4.29 4.04 -25.94
N LEU A 137 -4.65 2.97 -25.24
CA LEU A 137 -5.96 2.33 -25.36
C LEU A 137 -7.11 3.33 -25.13
N PHE A 138 -6.97 4.25 -24.18
CA PHE A 138 -8.02 5.22 -23.89
C PHE A 138 -8.22 6.19 -25.07
N ASP A 139 -7.16 6.77 -25.63
CA ASP A 139 -7.29 7.69 -26.77
C ASP A 139 -7.85 6.99 -28.02
N GLN A 140 -7.47 5.73 -28.26
CA GLN A 140 -8.05 4.93 -29.35
C GLN A 140 -9.55 4.68 -29.15
N VAL A 141 -9.97 4.29 -27.94
CA VAL A 141 -11.39 4.07 -27.65
C VAL A 141 -12.18 5.38 -27.73
N PHE A 142 -11.65 6.49 -27.20
CA PHE A 142 -12.34 7.79 -27.23
C PHE A 142 -12.40 8.42 -28.61
N SER A 143 -11.37 8.23 -29.45
CA SER A 143 -11.38 8.72 -30.84
C SER A 143 -12.42 8.00 -31.70
N LEU A 144 -12.73 6.72 -31.42
CA LEU A 144 -13.83 5.99 -32.07
C LEU A 144 -15.21 6.63 -31.78
N PHE A 145 -15.37 7.30 -30.64
CA PHE A 145 -16.58 8.07 -30.29
C PHE A 145 -16.51 9.54 -30.71
N GLY A 146 -15.52 9.94 -31.53
CA GLY A 146 -15.36 11.31 -32.04
C GLY A 146 -14.79 12.31 -31.02
N GLY A 147 -14.29 11.84 -29.88
CA GLY A 147 -13.67 12.68 -28.85
C GLY A 147 -12.22 13.06 -29.19
N ARG A 148 -11.79 14.26 -28.76
CA ARG A 148 -10.36 14.64 -28.74
C ARG A 148 -9.63 13.87 -27.64
N ALA A 149 -8.35 13.56 -27.86
CA ALA A 149 -7.49 12.83 -26.92
C ALA A 149 -7.59 13.38 -25.49
N ILE A 150 -8.22 12.62 -24.60
CA ILE A 150 -8.45 13.00 -23.19
C ILE A 150 -7.18 12.77 -22.37
N THR A 151 -6.35 11.83 -22.82
CA THR A 151 -5.16 11.38 -22.09
C THR A 151 -4.12 12.48 -21.93
N GLY A 152 -3.95 13.34 -22.94
CA GLY A 152 -3.11 14.54 -22.84
C GLY A 152 -3.62 15.57 -21.82
N LEU A 153 -4.93 15.61 -21.58
CA LEU A 153 -5.56 16.51 -20.60
C LEU A 153 -5.39 15.95 -19.17
N VAL A 154 -5.53 14.65 -18.99
CA VAL A 154 -5.26 13.95 -17.71
C VAL A 154 -3.79 14.09 -17.32
N ILE A 155 -2.86 13.84 -18.25
CA ILE A 155 -1.42 14.03 -17.99
C ILE A 155 -1.13 15.49 -17.64
N ARG A 156 -1.73 16.47 -18.34
CA ARG A 156 -1.59 17.89 -17.98
C ARG A 156 -2.12 18.21 -16.59
N ILE A 157 -3.24 17.63 -16.16
CA ILE A 157 -3.79 17.84 -14.82
C ILE A 157 -2.86 17.23 -13.77
N VAL A 158 -2.37 16.01 -13.99
CA VAL A 158 -1.40 15.37 -13.08
C VAL A 158 -0.12 16.20 -13.04
N HIS A 159 0.44 16.57 -14.18
CA HIS A 159 1.66 17.38 -14.26
C HIS A 159 1.47 18.77 -13.61
N PHE A 160 0.32 19.41 -13.80
CA PHE A 160 -0.02 20.68 -13.15
C PHE A 160 -0.21 20.53 -11.64
N SER A 161 -0.85 19.46 -11.18
CA SER A 161 -0.98 19.17 -9.75
C SER A 161 0.37 18.91 -9.08
N VAL A 162 1.30 18.28 -9.81
CA VAL A 162 2.67 18.02 -9.36
C VAL A 162 3.49 19.30 -9.37
N LEU A 163 3.49 20.08 -10.45
CA LEU A 163 4.22 21.35 -10.55
C LEU A 163 3.68 22.44 -9.62
N SER A 164 2.40 22.44 -9.30
CA SER A 164 1.82 23.36 -8.30
C SER A 164 2.04 22.89 -6.85
N SER A 165 2.68 21.74 -6.65
CA SER A 165 3.07 21.20 -5.34
C SER A 165 4.58 21.22 -5.08
N TRP A 166 5.37 21.79 -6.00
CA TRP A 166 6.80 22.08 -5.84
C TRP A 166 7.04 23.59 -5.89
#